data_AF-A0A061DKQ6-F1
#
_entry.id   AF-A0A061DKQ6-F1
#
_cell.length_a   1.000
_cell.length_b   1.000
_cell.length_c   1.000
_cell.angle_alpha   90.00
_cell.angle_beta   90.00
_cell.angle_gamma   90.00
#
_symmetry.space_group_name_H-M   'P 1'
#
loop_
_entity.id
_entity.type
_entity.pdbx_description
1 polymer ?
#
loop_
_entity_poly.entity_id
_entity_poly.type
_entity_poly.pdbx_seq_one_letter_code
_entity_poly.pdbx_strand_id
1 'polypeptide(L)'
;MAWYAINWVIWTTRNDVIFNGKIWDMEQIFEPTKFRVVWLVNAKWPNHNCSIGDLARLLSEGNILTRGRNTKEKMAWTRPVKGSLKFNTNGASKGYLGDSGIGGILPNEQGDVLVLLCKFVGICDSNKTELLVVKKAALIHVASRWCTSRLLPIEYDKRNVIKYITSPTDVPWRLRQLVIQTLNVLCKISKWEIKHILCTTNEKADSLAKEGILRPENFF
;
A
#
# COMPACT_ATOMS: atom_id res chain seq x y z
N MET A 1 10.53 -16.62 -9.23
CA MET A 1 11.58 -17.33 -8.45
C MET A 1 11.12 -18.72 -8.03
N ALA A 2 10.04 -18.88 -7.25
CA ALA A 2 9.50 -20.23 -6.92
C ALA A 2 9.18 -21.07 -8.17
N TRP A 3 8.63 -20.44 -9.22
CA TRP A 3 8.39 -21.08 -10.52
C TRP A 3 9.64 -21.77 -11.11
N TYR A 4 10.81 -21.13 -11.05
CA TYR A 4 12.05 -21.73 -11.56
C TYR A 4 12.51 -22.92 -10.72
N ALA A 5 12.35 -22.85 -9.39
CA ALA A 5 12.70 -23.94 -8.49
C ALA A 5 11.81 -25.18 -8.71
N ILE A 6 10.51 -24.97 -8.92
CA ILE A 6 9.54 -26.03 -9.21
C ILE A 6 9.85 -26.69 -10.56
N ASN A 7 10.01 -25.89 -11.62
CA ASN A 7 10.33 -26.42 -12.95
C ASN A 7 11.67 -27.17 -12.97
N TRP A 8 12.65 -26.69 -12.21
CA TRP A 8 13.95 -27.35 -12.08
C TRP A 8 13.82 -28.75 -11.45
N VAL A 9 13.07 -28.88 -10.35
CA VAL A 9 12.86 -30.19 -9.68
C VAL A 9 12.15 -31.16 -10.60
N ILE A 10 11.06 -30.73 -11.25
CA ILE A 10 10.30 -31.53 -12.21
C ILE A 10 11.22 -32.01 -13.35
N TRP A 11 12.04 -31.12 -13.89
CA TRP A 11 12.98 -31.48 -14.96
C TRP A 11 14.03 -32.51 -14.50
N THR A 12 14.62 -32.33 -13.31
CA THR A 12 15.60 -33.29 -12.77
C THR A 12 14.98 -34.66 -12.49
N THR A 13 13.79 -34.71 -11.86
CA THR A 13 13.13 -35.97 -11.56
C THR A 13 12.72 -36.71 -12.82
N ARG A 14 12.24 -35.98 -13.85
CA ARG A 14 11.92 -36.57 -15.16
C ARG A 14 13.15 -37.21 -15.81
N ASN A 15 14.29 -36.53 -15.78
CA ASN A 15 15.52 -37.07 -16.37
C ASN A 15 16.01 -38.30 -15.63
N ASP A 16 15.89 -38.32 -14.30
CA ASP A 16 16.26 -39.49 -13.50
C ASP A 16 15.38 -40.72 -13.81
N VAL A 17 14.08 -40.52 -14.04
CA VAL A 17 13.17 -41.59 -14.46
C VAL A 17 13.53 -42.12 -15.85
N ILE A 18 13.79 -41.21 -16.81
CA ILE A 18 14.03 -41.58 -18.21
C ILE A 18 15.40 -42.23 -18.41
N PHE A 19 16.46 -41.65 -17.81
CA PHE A 19 17.84 -42.03 -18.11
C PHE A 19 18.49 -42.93 -17.06
N ASN A 20 17.99 -42.90 -15.82
CA ASN A 20 18.55 -43.69 -14.72
C ASN A 20 17.60 -44.80 -14.23
N GLY A 21 16.44 -44.99 -14.90
CA GLY A 21 15.49 -46.06 -14.60
C GLY A 21 14.84 -45.97 -13.23
N LYS A 22 14.82 -44.80 -12.60
CA LYS A 22 14.17 -44.61 -11.29
C LYS A 22 12.65 -44.70 -11.43
N ILE A 23 12.00 -45.24 -10.39
CA ILE A 23 10.54 -45.30 -10.30
C ILE A 23 10.01 -43.93 -9.91
N TRP A 24 8.95 -43.48 -10.59
CA TRP A 24 8.29 -42.21 -10.29
C TRP A 24 7.59 -42.28 -8.93
N ASP A 25 7.84 -41.30 -8.08
CA ASP A 25 7.19 -41.12 -6.79
C ASP A 25 6.87 -39.64 -6.56
N MET A 26 5.66 -39.35 -6.10
CA MET A 26 5.22 -37.98 -5.83
C MET A 26 6.00 -37.35 -4.68
N GLU A 27 6.41 -38.12 -3.66
CA GLU A 27 7.20 -37.59 -2.54
C GLU A 27 8.58 -37.10 -3.00
N GLN A 28 9.17 -37.77 -4.00
CA GLN A 28 10.45 -37.39 -4.61
C GLN A 28 10.40 -36.08 -5.41
N ILE A 29 9.21 -35.54 -5.70
CA ILE A 29 9.05 -34.22 -6.33
C ILE A 29 8.64 -33.18 -5.30
N PHE A 30 7.71 -33.53 -4.42
CA PHE A 30 7.11 -32.58 -3.51
C PHE A 30 8.10 -32.11 -2.43
N GLU A 31 8.84 -33.02 -1.81
CA GLU A 31 9.78 -32.68 -0.74
C GLU A 31 10.98 -31.85 -1.24
N PRO A 32 11.67 -32.21 -2.35
CA PRO A 32 12.75 -31.38 -2.88
C PRO A 32 12.28 -30.01 -3.36
N THR A 33 11.04 -29.93 -3.86
CA THR A 33 10.42 -28.65 -4.24
C THR A 33 10.21 -27.76 -3.03
N LYS A 34 9.65 -28.28 -1.93
CA LYS A 34 9.51 -27.55 -0.66
C LYS A 34 10.86 -27.06 -0.18
N PHE A 35 11.84 -27.94 -0.07
CA PHE A 35 13.17 -27.58 0.43
C PHE A 35 13.81 -26.46 -0.39
N ARG A 36 13.76 -26.53 -1.73
CA ARG A 36 14.32 -25.47 -2.58
C ARG A 36 13.58 -24.16 -2.44
N VAL A 37 12.25 -24.18 -2.30
CA VAL A 37 11.44 -22.97 -2.08
C VAL A 37 11.76 -22.36 -0.72
N VAL A 38 11.82 -23.16 0.35
CA VAL A 38 12.19 -22.71 1.71
C VAL A 38 13.60 -22.12 1.72
N TRP A 39 14.56 -22.79 1.10
CA TRP A 39 15.95 -22.34 1.04
C TRP A 39 16.08 -21.00 0.29
N LEU A 40 15.32 -20.83 -0.80
CA LEU A 40 15.23 -19.55 -1.52
C LEU A 40 14.56 -18.44 -0.71
N VAL A 41 13.53 -18.75 0.08
CA VAL A 41 12.91 -17.80 0.99
C VAL A 41 13.93 -17.34 2.03
N ASN A 42 14.67 -18.26 2.63
CA ASN A 42 15.70 -17.94 3.62
C ASN A 42 16.84 -17.09 3.04
N ALA A 43 17.32 -17.43 1.84
CA ALA A 43 18.37 -16.66 1.16
C ALA A 43 17.91 -15.25 0.76
N LYS A 44 16.64 -15.10 0.36
CA LYS A 44 16.08 -13.80 -0.07
C LYS A 44 15.69 -12.90 1.11
N TRP A 45 15.41 -13.47 2.28
CA TRP A 45 15.04 -12.75 3.50
C TRP A 45 15.80 -13.27 4.73
N PRO A 46 17.10 -12.94 4.87
CA PRO A 46 17.96 -13.48 5.92
C PRO A 46 17.58 -13.03 7.34
N ASN A 47 16.79 -11.96 7.49
CA ASN A 47 16.37 -11.40 8.78
C ASN A 47 14.98 -11.88 9.24
N HIS A 48 14.47 -12.98 8.71
CA HIS A 48 13.19 -13.53 9.16
C HIS A 48 13.41 -14.49 10.35
N ASN A 49 12.49 -14.45 11.33
CA ASN A 49 12.62 -15.18 12.59
C ASN A 49 12.04 -16.62 12.57
N CYS A 50 11.76 -17.20 11.40
CA CYS A 50 11.21 -18.56 11.32
C CYS A 50 12.33 -19.59 11.08
N SER A 51 12.23 -20.78 11.66
CA SER A 51 13.15 -21.85 11.32
C SER A 51 12.83 -22.43 9.94
N ILE A 52 13.82 -23.04 9.29
CA ILE A 52 13.64 -23.76 8.01
C ILE A 52 12.59 -24.87 8.16
N GLY A 53 12.53 -25.53 9.33
CA GLY A 53 11.55 -26.58 9.64
C GLY A 53 10.12 -26.05 9.75
N ASP A 54 9.93 -24.89 10.38
CA ASP A 54 8.62 -24.25 10.50
C ASP A 54 8.10 -23.78 9.13
N LEU A 55 8.97 -23.22 8.29
CA LEU A 55 8.64 -22.85 6.91
C LEU A 55 8.19 -24.05 6.07
N ALA A 56 8.85 -25.19 6.20
CA ALA A 56 8.50 -26.42 5.47
C ALA A 56 7.13 -26.97 5.89
N ARG A 57 6.79 -26.89 7.18
CA ARG A 57 5.46 -27.24 7.71
C ARG A 57 4.37 -26.31 7.20
N LEU A 58 4.60 -24.99 7.27
CA LEU A 58 3.64 -23.97 6.82
C LEU A 58 3.28 -24.07 5.33
N LEU A 59 4.26 -24.42 4.48
CA LEU A 59 4.03 -24.67 3.05
C LEU A 59 3.15 -25.91 2.81
N SER A 60 3.22 -26.90 3.69
CA SER A 60 2.42 -28.14 3.60
C SER A 60 0.97 -27.90 4.02
N GLU A 61 0.73 -26.94 4.91
CA GLU A 61 -0.60 -26.58 5.41
C GLU A 61 -1.30 -25.51 4.56
N GLY A 62 -0.68 -25.02 3.49
CA GLY A 62 -1.24 -23.94 2.65
C GLY A 62 -1.34 -22.59 3.35
N ASN A 63 -0.68 -22.43 4.50
CA ASN A 63 -0.74 -21.23 5.30
C ASN A 63 0.15 -20.13 4.70
N ILE A 64 -0.49 -19.06 4.22
CA ILE A 64 0.22 -17.84 3.80
C ILE A 64 0.83 -17.21 5.03
N LEU A 65 2.16 -17.03 5.02
CA LEU A 65 2.90 -16.31 6.05
C LEU A 65 2.34 -14.87 6.15
N THR A 66 1.42 -14.65 7.07
CA THR A 66 1.05 -13.29 7.50
C THR A 66 2.27 -12.76 8.23
N ARG A 67 3.04 -11.93 7.54
CA ARG A 67 4.16 -11.18 8.09
C ARG A 67 3.88 -10.78 9.53
N GLY A 68 4.64 -11.34 10.48
CA GLY A 68 4.78 -10.74 11.79
C GLY A 68 5.17 -9.30 11.55
N ARG A 69 4.25 -8.36 11.82
CA ARG A 69 4.52 -6.93 11.65
C ARG A 69 5.78 -6.67 12.48
N ASN A 70 6.90 -6.37 11.83
CA ASN A 70 7.98 -5.67 12.51
C ASN A 70 7.27 -4.53 13.25
N THR A 71 7.33 -4.54 14.57
CA THR A 71 6.89 -3.44 15.42
C THR A 71 7.84 -2.28 15.12
N LYS A 72 7.65 -1.67 13.95
CA LYS A 72 8.18 -0.34 13.65
C LYS A 72 7.64 0.53 14.78
N GLU A 73 8.54 1.25 15.44
CA GLU A 73 8.16 2.23 16.45
C GLU A 73 6.94 2.99 15.96
N LYS A 74 5.85 2.87 16.72
CA LYS A 74 4.67 3.67 16.49
C LYS A 74 5.05 5.10 16.82
N MET A 75 5.46 5.86 15.82
CA MET A 75 5.51 7.30 15.98
C MET A 75 4.09 7.76 16.33
N ALA A 76 3.97 8.46 17.45
CA ALA A 76 2.70 9.03 17.86
C ALA A 76 2.30 10.14 16.88
N TRP A 77 1.01 10.22 16.56
CA TRP A 77 0.49 11.33 15.78
C TRP A 77 0.82 12.67 16.46
N THR A 78 1.32 13.63 15.69
CA THR A 78 1.67 14.96 16.19
C THR A 78 0.63 15.99 15.78
N ARG A 79 0.27 16.86 16.73
CA ARG A 79 -0.68 17.95 16.50
C ARG A 79 -0.16 18.90 15.41
N PRO A 80 -1.06 19.46 14.56
CA PRO A 80 -0.68 20.51 13.63
C PRO A 80 -0.18 21.75 14.37
N VAL A 81 0.73 22.48 13.72
CA VAL A 81 1.21 23.77 14.20
C VAL A 81 0.07 24.79 14.17
N LYS A 82 0.08 25.75 15.10
CA LYS A 82 -0.90 26.84 15.14
C LYS A 82 -1.01 27.54 13.78
N GLY A 83 -2.23 27.71 13.28
CA GLY A 83 -2.52 28.26 11.94
C GLY A 83 -2.55 27.23 10.80
N SER A 84 -2.43 25.93 11.09
CA SER A 84 -2.48 24.86 10.07
C SER A 84 -3.58 23.84 10.33
N LEU A 85 -4.04 23.18 9.26
CA LEU A 85 -4.95 22.03 9.33
C LEU A 85 -4.31 20.86 8.61
N LYS A 86 -3.77 19.91 9.38
CA LYS A 86 -3.02 18.77 8.86
C LYS A 86 -3.98 17.70 8.36
N PHE A 87 -3.90 17.38 7.07
CA PHE A 87 -4.72 16.36 6.45
C PHE A 87 -3.94 15.06 6.30
N ASN A 88 -4.31 14.05 7.08
CA ASN A 88 -3.74 12.71 6.96
C ASN A 88 -4.61 11.92 5.99
N THR A 89 -4.00 11.38 4.93
CA THR A 89 -4.74 10.76 3.83
C THR A 89 -4.13 9.42 3.45
N ASN A 90 -4.98 8.47 3.02
CA ASN A 90 -4.54 7.18 2.49
C ASN A 90 -5.52 6.63 1.44
N GLY A 91 -5.01 5.82 0.53
CA GLY A 91 -5.79 5.00 -0.40
C GLY A 91 -5.70 3.52 -0.04
N ALA A 92 -6.76 2.77 -0.35
CA ALA A 92 -6.78 1.32 -0.25
C ALA A 92 -7.34 0.75 -1.56
N SER A 93 -6.69 -0.28 -2.10
CA SER A 93 -7.12 -0.97 -3.31
C SER A 93 -7.03 -2.48 -3.12
N LYS A 94 -8.07 -3.22 -3.50
CA LYS A 94 -8.02 -4.69 -3.52
C LYS A 94 -7.26 -5.17 -4.76
N GLY A 95 -6.09 -5.79 -4.57
CA GLY A 95 -5.29 -6.33 -5.68
C GLY A 95 -4.69 -5.26 -6.60
N TYR A 96 -4.34 -5.64 -7.84
CA TYR A 96 -3.74 -4.74 -8.82
C TYR A 96 -4.76 -3.78 -9.45
N LEU A 97 -5.92 -4.31 -9.85
CA LEU A 97 -7.09 -3.58 -10.32
C LEU A 97 -8.29 -4.14 -9.57
N GLY A 98 -8.76 -3.41 -8.58
CA GLY A 98 -9.94 -3.83 -7.83
C GLY A 98 -10.56 -2.69 -7.07
N ASP A 99 -11.57 -3.04 -6.28
CA ASP A 99 -12.31 -2.10 -5.47
C ASP A 99 -11.36 -1.22 -4.68
N SER A 100 -11.52 0.08 -4.87
CA SER A 100 -10.64 1.07 -4.28
C SER A 100 -11.45 2.07 -3.47
N GLY A 101 -10.89 2.43 -2.32
CA GLY A 101 -11.45 3.38 -1.38
C GLY A 101 -10.38 4.39 -0.97
N ILE A 102 -10.83 5.58 -0.62
CA ILE A 102 -9.99 6.66 -0.14
C ILE A 102 -10.42 7.05 1.27
N GLY A 103 -9.44 7.34 2.12
CA GLY A 103 -9.61 7.64 3.52
C GLY A 103 -8.80 8.86 3.93
N GLY A 104 -9.29 9.62 4.90
CA GLY A 104 -8.52 10.72 5.46
C GLY A 104 -9.17 11.40 6.64
N ILE A 105 -8.36 12.14 7.39
CA ILE A 105 -8.78 12.86 8.59
C ILE A 105 -8.10 14.22 8.66
N LEU A 106 -8.88 15.25 8.98
CA LEU A 106 -8.42 16.64 9.13
C LEU A 106 -8.69 17.14 10.55
N PRO A 107 -7.82 16.87 11.51
CA PRO A 107 -7.89 17.47 12.83
C PRO A 107 -7.40 18.92 12.85
N ASN A 108 -7.93 19.71 13.79
CA ASN A 108 -7.43 21.03 14.14
C ASN A 108 -6.25 20.94 15.14
N GLU A 109 -5.75 22.10 15.60
CA GLU A 109 -4.66 22.23 16.57
C GLU A 109 -5.02 21.65 17.96
N GLN A 110 -6.30 21.69 18.30
CA GLN A 110 -6.87 21.15 19.53
C GLN A 110 -7.03 19.62 19.46
N GLY A 111 -6.90 19.03 18.27
CA GLY A 111 -7.10 17.60 18.01
C GLY A 111 -8.53 17.25 17.62
N ASP A 112 -9.44 18.21 17.54
CA ASP A 112 -10.82 17.99 17.11
C ASP A 112 -10.84 17.69 15.62
N VAL A 113 -11.57 16.64 15.26
CA VAL A 113 -11.68 16.18 13.88
C VAL A 113 -12.70 17.06 13.15
N LEU A 114 -12.21 17.89 12.21
CA LEU A 114 -13.07 18.76 11.40
C LEU A 114 -13.64 18.04 10.19
N VAL A 115 -12.89 17.09 9.61
CA VAL A 115 -13.32 16.31 8.45
C VAL A 115 -12.90 14.85 8.60
N LEU A 116 -13.83 13.96 8.26
CA LEU A 116 -13.58 12.55 7.97
C LEU A 116 -13.88 12.28 6.50
N LEU A 117 -12.90 11.71 5.80
CA LEU A 117 -13.04 11.23 4.43
C LEU A 117 -13.05 9.71 4.47
N CYS A 118 -14.11 9.11 3.93
CA CYS A 118 -14.26 7.67 3.74
C CYS A 118 -15.14 7.51 2.50
N LYS A 119 -14.54 7.10 1.37
CA LYS A 119 -15.25 7.09 0.09
C LYS A 119 -14.79 5.96 -0.82
N PHE A 120 -15.74 5.26 -1.42
CA PHE A 120 -15.50 4.39 -2.57
C PHE A 120 -15.17 5.19 -3.83
N VAL A 121 -14.13 4.80 -4.56
CA VAL A 121 -13.70 5.45 -5.82
C VAL A 121 -13.85 4.57 -7.06
N GLY A 122 -14.39 3.36 -6.91
CA GLY A 122 -14.53 2.41 -8.00
C GLY A 122 -13.32 1.49 -8.15
N ILE A 123 -13.23 0.84 -9.30
CA ILE A 123 -12.11 -0.05 -9.63
C ILE A 123 -10.94 0.81 -10.14
N CYS A 124 -9.86 0.84 -9.37
CA CYS A 124 -8.66 1.61 -9.68
C CYS A 124 -7.41 0.79 -9.31
N ASP A 125 -6.28 1.14 -9.92
CA ASP A 125 -4.99 0.68 -9.42
C ASP A 125 -4.56 1.45 -8.18
N SER A 126 -3.57 0.91 -7.46
CA SER A 126 -3.08 1.52 -6.23
C SER A 126 -2.59 2.95 -6.46
N ASN A 127 -1.77 3.22 -7.48
CA ASN A 127 -1.21 4.57 -7.68
C ASN A 127 -2.31 5.59 -8.02
N LYS A 128 -3.32 5.20 -8.80
CA LYS A 128 -4.45 6.06 -9.14
C LYS A 128 -5.30 6.38 -7.91
N THR A 129 -5.64 5.37 -7.10
CA THR A 129 -6.41 5.54 -5.85
C THR A 129 -5.72 6.52 -4.90
N GLU A 130 -4.41 6.37 -4.82
CA GLU A 130 -3.54 7.16 -3.97
C GLU A 130 -3.37 8.61 -4.44
N LEU A 131 -3.39 8.86 -5.75
CA LEU A 131 -3.50 10.22 -6.28
C LEU A 131 -4.89 10.83 -6.09
N LEU A 132 -5.94 10.00 -6.18
CA LEU A 132 -7.33 10.45 -5.98
C LEU A 132 -7.59 10.92 -4.56
N VAL A 133 -7.00 10.30 -3.53
CA VAL A 133 -7.17 10.76 -2.16
C VAL A 133 -6.58 12.16 -1.98
N VAL A 134 -5.41 12.45 -2.53
CA VAL A 134 -4.79 13.78 -2.46
C VAL A 134 -5.64 14.81 -3.20
N LYS A 135 -6.13 14.48 -4.40
CA LYS A 135 -7.06 15.34 -5.15
C LYS A 135 -8.30 15.66 -4.33
N LYS A 136 -8.90 14.66 -3.68
CA LYS A 136 -10.11 14.83 -2.90
C LYS A 136 -9.88 15.67 -1.65
N ALA A 137 -8.76 15.47 -0.95
CA ALA A 137 -8.35 16.29 0.18
C ALA A 137 -8.15 17.76 -0.22
N ALA A 138 -7.48 18.02 -1.35
CA ALA A 138 -7.32 19.36 -1.90
C ALA A 138 -8.67 20.01 -2.23
N LEU A 139 -9.60 19.26 -2.85
CA LEU A 139 -10.95 19.76 -3.15
C LEU A 139 -11.74 20.12 -1.88
N ILE A 140 -11.67 19.28 -0.85
CA ILE A 140 -12.31 19.55 0.44
C ILE A 140 -11.76 20.84 1.04
N HIS A 141 -10.44 21.03 1.01
CA HIS A 141 -9.82 22.23 1.55
C HIS A 141 -10.18 23.48 0.75
N VAL A 142 -10.18 23.41 -0.58
CA VAL A 142 -10.60 24.52 -1.46
C VAL A 142 -12.04 24.93 -1.21
N ALA A 143 -12.94 23.97 -1.00
CA ALA A 143 -14.34 24.23 -0.68
C ALA A 143 -14.57 24.72 0.77
N SER A 144 -13.54 24.69 1.61
CA SER A 144 -13.64 25.09 3.00
C SER A 144 -13.37 26.58 3.21
N ARG A 145 -13.88 27.12 4.32
CA ARG A 145 -13.56 28.49 4.78
C ARG A 145 -12.08 28.71 5.14
N TRP A 146 -11.28 27.65 5.17
CA TRP A 146 -9.86 27.69 5.58
C TRP A 146 -8.90 27.87 4.40
N CYS A 147 -9.38 27.74 3.16
CA CYS A 147 -8.58 27.75 1.93
C CYS A 147 -7.58 28.91 1.83
N THR A 148 -7.98 30.10 2.28
CA THR A 148 -7.17 31.31 2.19
C THR A 148 -6.39 31.62 3.48
N SER A 149 -6.89 31.15 4.63
CA SER A 149 -6.45 31.58 5.97
C SER A 149 -5.54 30.60 6.69
N ARG A 150 -5.49 29.34 6.26
CA ARG A 150 -4.71 28.29 6.94
C ARG A 150 -3.81 27.53 5.99
N LEU A 151 -2.63 27.16 6.48
CA LEU A 151 -1.74 26.23 5.79
C LEU A 151 -2.39 24.84 5.75
N LEU A 152 -2.31 24.16 4.61
CA LEU A 152 -2.68 22.76 4.43
C LEU A 152 -1.43 21.85 4.32
N PRO A 153 -0.94 21.26 5.43
CA PRO A 153 -0.01 20.15 5.38
C PRO A 153 -0.78 18.86 5.02
N ILE A 154 -0.43 18.24 3.91
CA ILE A 154 -0.92 16.92 3.50
C ILE A 154 0.14 15.89 3.91
N GLU A 155 -0.20 15.02 4.85
CA GLU A 155 0.67 13.91 5.24
C GLU A 155 0.25 12.65 4.50
N TYR A 156 1.25 11.98 3.92
CA TYR A 156 1.02 10.89 3.00
C TYR A 156 2.16 9.86 3.03
N ASP A 157 1.86 8.57 2.89
CA ASP A 157 2.79 7.48 3.22
C ASP A 157 3.49 6.82 2.02
N LYS A 158 3.06 7.09 0.78
CA LYS A 158 3.75 6.60 -0.44
C LYS A 158 4.58 7.67 -1.12
N ARG A 159 5.90 7.42 -1.16
CA ARG A 159 6.89 8.29 -1.82
C ARG A 159 6.58 8.58 -3.30
N ASN A 160 6.01 7.62 -4.02
CA ASN A 160 5.72 7.78 -5.45
C ASN A 160 4.75 8.94 -5.71
N VAL A 161 3.68 9.05 -4.92
CA VAL A 161 2.69 10.13 -5.07
C VAL A 161 3.30 11.48 -4.76
N ILE A 162 4.09 11.56 -3.69
CA ILE A 162 4.81 12.79 -3.33
C ILE A 162 5.71 13.20 -4.50
N LYS A 163 6.50 12.26 -5.02
CA LYS A 163 7.35 12.48 -6.20
C LYS A 163 6.54 12.99 -7.40
N TYR A 164 5.40 12.39 -7.69
CA TYR A 164 4.55 12.79 -8.82
C TYR A 164 3.98 14.19 -8.67
N ILE A 165 3.65 14.61 -7.44
CA ILE A 165 3.12 15.95 -7.15
C ILE A 165 4.25 16.99 -7.17
N THR A 166 5.43 16.68 -6.64
CA THR A 166 6.57 17.61 -6.60
C THR A 166 7.29 17.71 -7.94
N SER A 167 7.28 16.65 -8.75
CA SER A 167 8.04 16.54 -9.99
C SER A 167 7.17 15.96 -11.12
N PRO A 168 6.33 16.80 -11.77
CA PRO A 168 5.35 16.35 -12.76
C PRO A 168 5.96 15.73 -14.04
N THR A 169 7.26 15.90 -14.25
CA THR A 169 8.02 15.33 -15.39
C THR A 169 8.17 13.82 -15.29
N ASP A 170 8.19 13.27 -14.08
CA ASP A 170 8.47 11.86 -13.81
C ASP A 170 7.19 11.01 -13.71
N VAL A 171 6.05 11.61 -14.04
CA VAL A 171 4.74 10.99 -13.90
C VAL A 171 4.50 10.03 -15.07
N PRO A 172 4.14 8.76 -14.80
CA PRO A 172 3.72 7.84 -15.86
C PRO A 172 2.57 8.45 -16.69
N TRP A 173 2.64 8.32 -18.01
CA TRP A 173 1.69 8.94 -18.94
C TRP A 173 0.21 8.71 -18.55
N ARG A 174 -0.12 7.51 -18.05
CA ARG A 174 -1.47 7.11 -17.59
C ARG A 174 -1.99 7.93 -16.41
N LEU A 175 -1.10 8.47 -15.57
CA LEU A 175 -1.44 9.24 -14.38
C LEU A 175 -1.32 10.76 -14.60
N ARG A 176 -0.74 11.18 -15.74
CA ARG A 176 -0.39 12.59 -16.01
C ARG A 176 -1.61 13.51 -15.95
N GLN A 177 -2.72 13.11 -16.56
CA GLN A 177 -3.95 13.89 -16.52
C GLN A 177 -4.47 14.07 -15.09
N LEU A 178 -4.42 13.01 -14.27
CA LEU A 178 -4.86 13.07 -12.88
C LEU A 178 -3.96 14.00 -12.05
N VAL A 179 -2.63 13.90 -12.21
CA VAL A 179 -1.68 14.77 -11.53
C VAL A 179 -1.89 16.23 -11.91
N ILE A 180 -2.05 16.55 -13.21
CA ILE A 180 -2.32 17.93 -13.67
C ILE A 180 -3.61 18.46 -13.04
N GLN A 181 -4.68 17.66 -13.02
CA GLN A 181 -5.93 18.05 -12.38
C GLN A 181 -5.76 18.30 -10.87
N THR A 182 -4.98 17.46 -10.18
CA THR A 182 -4.67 17.64 -8.76
C THR A 182 -3.90 18.93 -8.52
N LEU A 183 -2.86 19.20 -9.33
CA LEU A 183 -2.07 20.43 -9.24
C LEU A 183 -2.93 21.67 -9.49
N ASN A 184 -3.83 21.65 -10.48
CA ASN A 184 -4.75 22.75 -10.74
C ASN A 184 -5.68 23.05 -9.55
N VAL A 185 -6.04 22.05 -8.75
CA VAL A 185 -6.80 22.26 -7.50
C VAL A 185 -5.89 22.83 -6.42
N LEU A 186 -4.68 22.28 -6.25
CA LEU A 186 -3.71 22.73 -5.25
C LEU A 186 -3.28 24.19 -5.49
N CYS A 187 -3.17 24.64 -6.74
CA CYS A 187 -2.88 26.04 -7.09
C CYS A 187 -3.94 27.04 -6.59
N LYS A 188 -5.14 26.58 -6.22
CA LYS A 188 -6.19 27.44 -5.64
C LYS A 188 -6.02 27.65 -4.12
N ILE A 189 -5.14 26.89 -3.48
CA ILE A 189 -4.87 26.95 -2.04
C ILE A 189 -3.70 27.90 -1.82
N SER A 190 -3.86 28.89 -0.94
CA SER A 190 -2.84 29.94 -0.75
C SER A 190 -1.51 29.38 -0.26
N LYS A 191 -1.56 28.41 0.67
CA LYS A 191 -0.40 27.76 1.26
C LYS A 191 -0.70 26.28 1.48
N TRP A 192 0.06 25.41 0.84
CA TRP A 192 -0.01 23.97 1.05
C TRP A 192 1.39 23.34 1.04
N GLU A 193 1.53 22.22 1.74
CA GLU A 193 2.74 21.41 1.78
C GLU A 193 2.35 19.93 1.70
N ILE A 194 3.18 19.09 1.08
CA ILE A 194 3.01 17.63 1.12
C ILE A 194 4.24 17.00 1.77
N LYS A 195 4.03 16.15 2.80
CA LYS A 195 5.09 15.53 3.58
C LYS A 195 4.93 14.02 3.63
N HIS A 196 6.06 13.34 3.54
CA HIS A 196 6.12 11.90 3.69
C HIS A 196 6.05 11.51 5.16
N ILE A 197 5.15 10.60 5.51
CA ILE A 197 5.07 9.99 6.84
C ILE A 197 5.26 8.48 6.77
N LEU A 198 5.56 7.87 7.90
CA LEU A 198 5.61 6.42 7.99
C LEU A 198 4.19 5.85 8.00
N CYS A 199 3.96 4.74 7.32
CA CYS A 199 2.65 4.08 7.29
C CYS A 199 2.05 3.82 8.70
N THR A 200 2.91 3.58 9.71
CA THR A 200 2.48 3.36 11.11
C THR A 200 1.84 4.57 11.78
N THR A 201 2.11 5.81 11.31
CA THR A 201 1.46 7.02 11.83
C THR A 201 0.10 7.30 11.16
N ASN A 202 -0.26 6.55 10.12
CA ASN A 202 -1.44 6.80 9.29
C ASN A 202 -2.56 5.76 9.48
N GLU A 203 -2.54 5.00 10.59
CA GLU A 203 -3.47 3.89 10.85
C GLU A 203 -4.94 4.29 10.70
N LYS A 204 -5.32 5.51 11.15
CA LYS A 204 -6.70 5.99 11.07
C LYS A 204 -7.14 6.28 9.63
N ALA A 205 -6.30 6.91 8.82
CA ALA A 205 -6.62 7.15 7.41
C ALA A 205 -6.65 5.83 6.61
N ASP A 206 -5.77 4.89 6.93
CA ASP A 206 -5.78 3.54 6.35
C ASP A 206 -7.06 2.78 6.68
N SER A 207 -7.52 2.84 7.94
CA SER A 207 -8.80 2.25 8.34
C SER A 207 -9.97 2.86 7.57
N LEU A 208 -10.01 4.19 7.44
CA LEU A 208 -11.06 4.90 6.69
C LEU A 208 -11.02 4.55 5.19
N ALA A 209 -9.83 4.35 4.61
CA ALA A 209 -9.70 3.99 3.21
C ALA A 209 -10.26 2.58 2.94
N LYS A 210 -9.96 1.63 3.83
CA LYS A 210 -10.49 0.26 3.78
C LYS A 210 -11.99 0.22 4.00
N GLU A 211 -12.49 1.01 4.94
CA GLU A 211 -13.92 1.16 5.16
C GLU A 211 -14.61 1.79 3.93
N GLY A 212 -13.96 2.74 3.27
CA GLY A 212 -14.44 3.33 2.03
C GLY A 212 -14.65 2.31 0.90
N ILE A 213 -13.86 1.22 0.87
CA ILE A 213 -14.08 0.12 -0.08
C ILE A 213 -15.41 -0.60 0.18
N LEU A 214 -15.81 -0.72 1.44
CA LEU A 214 -17.01 -1.44 1.85
C LEU A 214 -18.29 -0.60 1.72
N ARG A 215 -18.17 0.69 1.40
CA ARG A 215 -19.28 1.65 1.29
C ARG A 215 -19.45 2.12 -0.17
N PRO A 216 -19.96 1.28 -1.08
CA PRO A 216 -20.14 1.64 -2.49
C PRO A 216 -21.23 2.70 -2.72
N GLU A 217 -22.15 2.89 -1.76
CA GLU A 217 -23.22 3.88 -1.85
C GLU A 217 -22.71 5.29 -1.48
N ASN A 218 -22.87 6.23 -2.41
CA ASN A 218 -22.59 7.65 -2.14
C ASN A 218 -23.70 8.18 -1.23
N PHE A 219 -23.44 8.31 0.07
CA PHE A 219 -24.21 9.23 0.89
C PHE A 219 -23.82 10.65 0.46
N PHE A 220 -24.75 11.31 -0.24
CA PHE A 220 -24.66 12.71 -0.64
C PHE A 220 -24.90 13.63 0.56
#